data_AF-A0AAE4UBE6-F1
#
_entry.id   AF-A0AAE4UBE6-F1
#
_cell.length_a   1.000
_cell.length_b   1.000
_cell.length_c   1.000
_cell.angle_alpha   90.00
_cell.angle_beta   90.00
_cell.angle_gamma   90.00
#
_symmetry.space_group_name_H-M   'P 1'
#
loop_
_entity.id
_entity.type
_entity.pdbx_description
1 polymer ?
#
loop_
_entity_poly.entity_id
_entity_poly.type
_entity_poly.pdbx_seq_one_letter_code
_entity_poly.pdbx_strand_id
1 'polypeptide(L)'
;MRLIHVAAAVGIPVVVLMGASPAGAETGAVGYAQCVGGDTKPPPPGVSADVWFPSVHVIDHDIISGVPAAEVVERLVNMGVNRDDAVRRVQCYLVNSPH
;
A
#
# COMPACT_ATOMS: atom_id res chain seq x y z
N MET A 1 -52.78 16.03 3.10
CA MET A 1 -51.63 16.93 2.85
C MET A 1 -50.39 16.08 2.71
N ARG A 2 -49.77 16.05 1.52
CA ARG A 2 -48.57 15.25 1.23
C ARG A 2 -47.32 16.09 1.51
N LEU A 3 -46.43 15.60 2.36
CA LEU A 3 -45.15 16.26 2.68
C LEU A 3 -44.05 15.60 1.83
N ILE A 4 -43.59 16.34 0.81
CA ILE A 4 -42.47 15.96 -0.04
C ILE A 4 -41.19 16.32 0.72
N HIS A 5 -40.40 15.32 1.12
CA HIS A 5 -39.08 15.54 1.71
C HIS A 5 -38.04 15.57 0.58
N VAL A 6 -37.50 16.75 0.31
CA VAL A 6 -36.39 16.94 -0.62
C VAL A 6 -35.09 16.67 0.15
N ALA A 7 -34.43 15.56 -0.15
CA ALA A 7 -33.10 15.26 0.34
C ALA A 7 -32.07 16.10 -0.45
N ALA A 8 -31.49 17.11 0.19
CA ALA A 8 -30.37 17.86 -0.37
C ALA A 8 -29.10 17.00 -0.28
N ALA A 9 -28.71 16.37 -1.39
CA ALA A 9 -27.42 15.72 -1.52
C ALA A 9 -26.33 16.79 -1.66
N VAL A 10 -25.67 17.14 -0.57
CA VAL A 10 -24.43 17.92 -0.59
C VAL A 10 -23.34 16.99 -1.09
N GLY A 11 -23.06 17.02 -2.39
CA GLY A 11 -21.91 16.36 -2.97
C GLY A 11 -20.62 16.99 -2.44
N ILE A 12 -19.91 16.29 -1.57
CA ILE A 12 -18.56 16.66 -1.18
C ILE A 12 -17.65 16.38 -2.38
N PRO A 13 -16.96 17.37 -2.96
CA PRO A 13 -15.93 17.08 -3.94
C PRO A 13 -14.75 16.47 -3.19
N VAL A 14 -14.61 15.14 -3.28
CA VAL A 14 -13.38 14.46 -2.88
C VAL A 14 -12.32 14.82 -3.92
N VAL A 15 -11.65 15.96 -3.71
CA VAL A 15 -10.43 16.30 -4.42
C VAL A 15 -9.35 15.40 -3.87
N VAL A 16 -9.27 14.17 -4.38
CA VAL A 16 -8.04 13.39 -4.28
C VAL A 16 -7.07 14.09 -5.22
N LEU A 17 -6.24 14.98 -4.67
CA LEU A 17 -4.97 15.32 -5.30
C LEU A 17 -4.20 14.00 -5.37
N MET A 18 -4.41 13.24 -6.43
CA MET A 18 -3.48 12.20 -6.84
C MET A 18 -2.21 12.96 -7.21
N GLY A 19 -1.34 13.11 -6.22
CA GLY A 19 0.01 13.58 -6.44
C GLY A 19 0.56 12.79 -7.61
N ALA A 20 0.88 13.50 -8.69
CA ALA A 20 1.44 12.91 -9.88
C ALA A 20 2.61 12.02 -9.45
N SER A 21 2.50 10.71 -9.71
CA SER A 21 3.63 9.81 -9.63
C SER A 21 4.75 10.47 -10.43
N PRO A 22 5.92 10.77 -9.83
CA PRO A 22 6.99 11.39 -10.59
C PRO A 22 7.32 10.45 -11.75
N ALA A 23 7.36 10.99 -12.97
CA ALA A 23 7.49 10.26 -14.23
C ALA A 23 8.88 9.59 -14.43
N GLY A 24 9.51 9.15 -13.34
CA GLY A 24 10.78 8.47 -13.23
C GLY A 24 11.01 7.84 -11.85
N ALA A 25 9.97 7.60 -11.05
CA ALA A 25 10.11 6.75 -9.87
C ALA A 25 10.40 5.32 -10.34
N GLU A 26 11.54 4.79 -9.94
CA GLU A 26 11.82 3.37 -10.09
C GLU A 26 10.65 2.61 -9.46
N THR A 27 10.01 1.69 -10.20
CA THR A 27 9.03 0.76 -9.65
C THR A 27 9.74 -0.51 -9.17
N GLY A 28 9.02 -1.56 -8.80
CA GLY A 28 9.62 -2.79 -8.32
C GLY A 28 10.25 -2.62 -6.93
N ALA A 29 11.27 -3.43 -6.65
CA ALA A 29 11.91 -3.49 -5.34
C ALA A 29 12.57 -2.17 -4.90
N VAL A 30 13.12 -1.40 -5.85
CA VAL A 30 13.74 -0.11 -5.58
C VAL A 30 12.70 0.93 -5.20
N GLY A 31 11.61 1.02 -5.98
CA GLY A 31 10.48 1.89 -5.68
C GLY A 31 9.83 1.59 -4.34
N TYR A 32 9.67 0.30 -4.03
CA TYR A 32 9.17 -0.14 -2.73
C TYR A 32 10.06 0.35 -1.59
N ALA A 33 11.38 0.16 -1.68
CA ALA A 33 12.33 0.61 -0.66
C ALA A 33 12.26 2.14 -0.45
N GLN A 34 12.23 2.88 -1.54
CA GLN A 34 12.12 4.35 -1.51
C GLN A 34 10.79 4.83 -0.92
N CYS A 35 9.69 4.16 -1.25
CA CYS A 35 8.36 4.49 -0.75
C CYS A 35 8.22 4.21 0.75
N VAL A 36 8.75 3.07 1.23
CA VAL A 36 8.75 2.74 2.66
C VAL A 36 9.64 3.73 3.42
N GLY A 37 10.80 4.06 2.85
CA GLY A 37 11.71 5.06 3.38
C GLY A 37 12.44 4.64 4.66
N GLY A 38 12.94 5.64 5.40
CA GLY A 38 13.77 5.43 6.58
C GLY A 38 15.10 4.75 6.22
N ASP A 39 15.46 3.71 6.97
CA ASP A 39 16.66 2.90 6.72
C ASP A 39 16.43 1.74 5.74
N THR A 40 15.26 1.67 5.11
CA THR A 40 14.93 0.61 4.14
C THR A 40 15.79 0.78 2.89
N LYS A 41 16.64 -0.21 2.62
CA LYS A 41 17.52 -0.24 1.45
C LYS A 41 16.94 -1.11 0.35
N PRO A 42 17.15 -0.77 -0.93
CA PRO A 42 16.84 -1.68 -2.03
C PRO A 42 17.64 -2.99 -1.90
N PRO A 43 17.15 -4.09 -2.49
CA PRO A 43 17.88 -5.35 -2.48
C PRO A 43 19.23 -5.21 -3.20
N PRO A 44 20.28 -5.93 -2.74
CA PRO A 44 21.51 -6.06 -3.49
C PRO A 44 21.26 -6.69 -4.88
N PRO A 45 22.15 -6.47 -5.87
CA PRO A 45 22.04 -7.10 -7.17
C PRO A 45 21.94 -8.63 -7.06
N GLY A 46 20.97 -9.23 -7.75
CA GLY A 46 20.74 -10.68 -7.76
C GLY A 46 19.94 -11.23 -6.58
N VAL A 47 19.45 -10.38 -5.67
CA VAL A 47 18.56 -10.78 -4.56
C VAL A 47 17.13 -10.35 -4.90
N SER A 48 16.18 -11.26 -4.81
CA SER A 48 14.76 -10.97 -5.03
C SER A 48 14.13 -10.22 -3.86
N ALA A 49 13.08 -9.45 -4.13
CA ALA A 49 12.44 -8.61 -3.14
C ALA A 49 11.72 -9.39 -2.03
N ASP A 50 11.14 -10.55 -2.35
CA ASP A 50 10.45 -11.42 -1.39
C ASP A 50 11.43 -12.02 -0.37
N VAL A 51 12.68 -12.28 -0.77
CA VAL A 51 13.76 -12.73 0.13
C VAL A 51 14.32 -11.58 0.95
N TRP A 52 14.50 -10.41 0.32
CA TRP A 52 15.11 -9.26 0.98
C TRP A 52 14.17 -8.56 1.97
N PHE A 53 12.87 -8.54 1.68
CA PHE A 53 11.86 -7.90 2.51
C PHE A 53 10.87 -8.95 3.05
N PRO A 54 10.98 -9.40 4.32
CA PRO A 54 10.07 -10.41 4.87
C PRO A 54 8.59 -10.03 4.79
N SER A 55 8.26 -8.74 4.90
CA SER A 55 6.88 -8.27 4.71
C SER A 55 6.39 -8.38 3.27
N VAL A 56 7.26 -8.24 2.26
CA VAL A 56 6.85 -8.39 0.85
C VAL A 56 6.40 -9.80 0.57
N HIS A 57 7.12 -10.81 1.07
CA HIS A 57 6.69 -12.22 0.93
C HIS A 57 5.27 -12.46 1.46
N VAL A 58 4.96 -11.93 2.64
CA VAL A 58 3.61 -12.07 3.24
C VAL A 58 2.58 -11.33 2.40
N ILE A 59 2.85 -10.06 2.05
CA ILE A 59 1.90 -9.22 1.33
C ILE A 59 1.62 -9.82 -0.05
N ASP A 60 2.64 -10.30 -0.76
CA ASP A 60 2.52 -10.93 -2.07
C ASP A 60 1.64 -12.17 -2.03
N HIS A 61 1.96 -13.10 -1.13
CA HIS A 61 1.18 -14.31 -0.93
C HIS A 61 -0.30 -14.01 -0.64
N ASP A 62 -0.58 -13.04 0.23
CA ASP A 62 -1.94 -12.74 0.66
C ASP A 62 -2.74 -11.98 -0.39
N ILE A 63 -2.14 -10.99 -1.03
CA ILE A 63 -2.79 -10.22 -2.09
C ILE A 63 -3.09 -11.12 -3.31
N ILE A 64 -2.14 -11.98 -3.72
CA ILE A 64 -2.37 -12.95 -4.82
C ILE A 64 -3.46 -13.96 -4.44
N SER A 65 -3.54 -14.34 -3.16
CA SER A 65 -4.60 -15.21 -2.64
C SER A 65 -5.96 -14.52 -2.49
N GLY A 66 -6.06 -13.23 -2.83
CA GLY A 66 -7.31 -12.46 -2.79
C GLY A 66 -7.68 -11.94 -1.40
N VAL A 67 -6.74 -11.92 -0.45
CA VAL A 67 -6.96 -11.33 0.87
C VAL A 67 -7.04 -9.80 0.72
N PRO A 68 -8.05 -9.12 1.30
CA PRO A 68 -8.16 -7.67 1.23
C PRO A 68 -6.96 -6.98 1.89
N ALA A 69 -6.46 -5.89 1.29
CA ALA A 69 -5.28 -5.17 1.79
C ALA A 69 -5.39 -4.75 3.27
N ALA A 70 -6.58 -4.38 3.74
CA ALA A 70 -6.80 -4.03 5.15
C ALA A 70 -6.59 -5.24 6.10
N GLU A 71 -6.94 -6.45 5.66
CA GLU A 71 -6.70 -7.67 6.43
C GLU A 71 -5.22 -8.04 6.44
N VAL A 72 -4.49 -7.80 5.34
CA VAL A 72 -3.03 -7.95 5.28
C VAL A 72 -2.34 -7.00 6.26
N VAL A 73 -2.81 -5.75 6.38
CA VAL A 73 -2.31 -4.80 7.39
C VAL A 73 -2.47 -5.36 8.79
N GLU A 74 -3.66 -5.86 9.15
CA GLU A 74 -3.88 -6.45 10.49
C GLU A 74 -3.02 -7.68 10.73
N ARG A 75 -2.77 -8.50 9.70
CA ARG A 75 -1.86 -9.64 9.81
C ARG A 75 -0.43 -9.21 10.10
N LEU A 76 0.09 -8.19 9.40
CA LEU A 76 1.41 -7.63 9.68
C LEU A 76 1.50 -7.08 11.12
N VAL A 77 0.43 -6.43 11.60
CA VAL A 77 0.35 -5.95 12.99
C VAL A 77 0.39 -7.10 13.99
N ASN A 78 -0.35 -8.18 13.74
CA ASN A 78 -0.34 -9.38 14.59
C ASN A 78 1.03 -10.08 14.61
N MET A 79 1.88 -9.85 13.60
CA MET A 79 3.27 -10.33 13.57
C MET A 79 4.27 -9.34 14.19
N GLY A 80 3.79 -8.26 14.79
CA GLY A 80 4.60 -7.29 15.53
C GLY A 80 5.09 -6.10 14.70
N VAL A 81 4.63 -5.92 13.46
CA VAL A 81 4.91 -4.69 12.71
C VAL A 81 4.06 -3.56 13.30
N ASN A 82 4.65 -2.37 13.49
CA ASN A 82 3.87 -1.19 13.88
C ASN A 82 2.74 -0.93 12.87
N ARG A 83 1.55 -0.52 13.33
CA ARG A 83 0.37 -0.32 12.47
C ARG A 83 0.62 0.68 11.33
N ASP A 84 1.28 1.80 11.61
CA ASP A 84 1.54 2.82 10.58
C ASP A 84 2.56 2.30 9.54
N ASP A 85 3.55 1.54 9.99
CA ASP A 85 4.51 0.87 9.11
C ASP A 85 3.84 -0.23 8.27
N ALA A 86 2.93 -1.00 8.85
CA ALA A 86 2.18 -2.04 8.15
C ALA A 86 1.30 -1.43 7.05
N VAL A 87 0.57 -0.35 7.36
CA VAL A 87 -0.20 0.40 6.37
C VAL A 87 0.70 0.92 5.26
N ARG A 88 1.82 1.57 5.61
CA ARG A 88 2.77 2.11 4.63
C ARG A 88 3.34 1.02 3.73
N ARG A 89 3.77 -0.12 4.29
CA ARG A 89 4.31 -1.25 3.52
C ARG A 89 3.29 -1.79 2.52
N VAL A 90 2.05 -2.00 2.94
CA VAL A 90 0.99 -2.48 2.03
C VAL A 90 0.69 -1.45 0.93
N GLN A 91 0.60 -0.17 1.25
CA GLN A 91 0.39 0.88 0.26
C GLN A 91 1.54 0.96 -0.74
N CYS A 92 2.79 0.95 -0.25
CA CYS A 92 3.98 0.95 -1.10
C CYS A 92 4.07 -0.29 -1.97
N TYR A 93 3.67 -1.46 -1.45
CA TYR A 93 3.60 -2.69 -2.23
C TYR A 93 2.63 -2.56 -3.41
N LEU A 94 1.41 -2.07 -3.17
CA LEU A 94 0.37 -1.95 -4.20
C LEU A 94 0.75 -0.98 -5.33
N VAL A 95 1.56 0.03 -5.02
CA VAL A 95 2.02 1.02 -6.01
C VAL A 95 3.25 0.55 -6.78
N ASN A 96 4.13 -0.23 -6.14
CA ASN A 96 5.43 -0.56 -6.72
C ASN A 96 5.53 -2.00 -7.26
N SER A 97 4.67 -2.94 -6.84
CA SER A 97 4.71 -4.34 -7.28
C SER A 97 6.14 -4.93 -7.26
N PRO A 98 6.76 -5.10 -6.07
CA PRO A 98 8.19 -5.38 -5.94
C PRO A 98 8.67 -6.77 -6.42
N HIS A 99 7.78 -7.62 -6.92
CA HIS A 99 8.04 -8.99 -7.41
C HIS A 99 8.67 -9.04 -8.81
#